data_AF-A0A1C6J3X0-F1
#
_entry.id   AF-A0A1C6J3X0-F1
#
_cell.length_a   1.000
_cell.length_b   1.000
_cell.length_c   1.000
_cell.angle_alpha   90.00
_cell.angle_beta   90.00
_cell.angle_gamma   90.00
#
_symmetry.space_group_name_H-M   'P 1'
#
loop_
_entity.id
_entity.type
_entity.pdbx_description
1 polymer ?
#
loop_
_entity_poly.entity_id
_entity_poly.type
_entity_poly.pdbx_seq_one_letter_code
_entity_poly.pdbx_strand_id
1 'polypeptide(L)'
;MNVRKLSVNKACIFFAVLLLVAMGTVSAALYGLTQNITAVWYVLLFGIFVLVCAVCFMVLVRRKLAMFSDAFCSLMDDMLSGNMQPKQTVEEESLFYKIEYRLNRLYEVMQENKNGIAQERADLQELISDISHQVKTPIANLKMINSTLLENEVPVQKQKEFLTAQASQLDKLDFLMQAMIKTSRLETGVISLEKKSQPLYDTLAAALGGILLNAEKKQINVQVDCPENLVVSHDRKWTSEALFNILDNAVKYTPEGGQIRVSVESWEMYVKIDIADTGIGISEQHQGAIFKRFYREDIVHDVDGIGIGLYLAREIVTLQGGYIRVTSEVGRGSTFSVFLPRQ
;
A
#
# COMPACT_ATOMS: atom_id res chain seq x y z
N MET A 1 24.17 19.37 31.51
CA MET A 1 24.70 18.33 32.41
C MET A 1 26.14 18.02 31.97
N ASN A 2 27.12 18.57 32.68
CA ASN A 2 28.54 18.59 32.26
C ASN A 2 29.19 17.22 32.50
N VAL A 3 29.17 16.34 31.48
CA VAL A 3 29.99 15.13 31.47
C VAL A 3 31.44 15.55 31.24
N ARG A 4 32.08 15.99 32.33
CA ARG A 4 33.50 16.35 32.36
C ARG A 4 34.27 15.12 31.86
N LYS A 5 35.03 15.32 30.78
CA LYS A 5 35.99 14.41 30.14
C LYS A 5 36.83 13.62 31.17
N LEU A 6 36.29 12.52 31.67
CA LEU A 6 37.10 11.38 32.10
C LEU A 6 37.49 10.69 30.78
N SER A 7 38.48 11.22 30.08
CA SER A 7 39.03 10.46 28.96
C SER A 7 39.59 9.18 29.57
N VAL A 8 39.40 8.05 28.88
CA VAL A 8 39.93 6.75 29.29
C VAL A 8 41.41 6.89 29.69
N ASN A 9 42.16 7.75 29.01
CA ASN A 9 43.55 8.08 29.34
C ASN A 9 43.75 8.62 30.78
N LYS A 10 42.87 9.49 31.29
CA LYS A 10 42.98 10.01 32.67
C LYS A 10 42.69 8.95 33.72
N ALA A 11 41.68 8.11 33.49
CA ALA A 11 41.39 6.98 34.36
C ALA A 11 42.55 5.97 34.37
N CYS A 12 43.13 5.70 33.20
CA CYS A 12 44.27 4.79 33.07
C CYS A 12 45.54 5.32 33.73
N ILE A 13 45.86 6.60 33.56
CA ILE A 13 46.99 7.24 34.25
C ILE A 13 46.78 7.15 35.77
N PHE A 14 45.57 7.39 36.25
CA PHE A 14 45.24 7.28 37.67
C PHE A 14 45.45 5.85 38.21
N PHE A 15 44.94 4.82 37.52
CA PHE A 15 45.15 3.43 37.93
C PHE A 15 46.61 2.99 37.84
N ALA A 16 47.36 3.46 36.84
CA ALA A 16 48.79 3.18 36.72
C ALA A 16 49.59 3.82 37.89
N VAL A 17 49.28 5.07 38.24
CA VAL A 17 49.89 5.75 39.39
C VAL A 17 49.53 5.04 40.69
N LEU A 18 48.27 4.62 40.88
CA LEU A 18 47.84 3.87 42.05
C LEU A 18 48.58 2.53 42.19
N LEU A 19 48.77 1.79 41.10
CA LEU A 19 49.55 0.55 41.07
C LEU A 19 51.02 0.80 41.42
N LEU A 20 51.64 1.85 40.90
CA LEU A 20 53.03 2.21 41.22
C LEU A 20 53.21 2.60 42.70
N VAL A 21 52.26 3.33 43.27
CA VAL A 21 52.27 3.69 44.70
C VAL A 21 52.07 2.45 45.59
N ALA A 22 51.14 1.56 45.24
CA ALA A 22 50.93 0.30 45.95
C ALA A 22 52.19 -0.60 45.88
N MET A 23 52.82 -0.68 44.72
CA MET A 23 54.05 -1.44 44.52
C MET A 23 55.22 -0.88 45.33
N GLY A 24 55.38 0.45 45.37
CA GLY A 24 56.39 1.12 46.18
C GLY A 24 56.20 0.92 47.69
N THR A 25 54.95 1.03 48.18
CA THR A 25 54.63 0.82 49.60
C THR A 25 54.84 -0.62 50.05
N VAL A 26 54.43 -1.61 49.25
CA VAL A 26 54.66 -3.03 49.53
C VAL A 26 56.16 -3.36 49.53
N SER A 27 56.92 -2.80 48.57
CA SER A 27 58.37 -3.01 48.47
C SER A 27 59.13 -2.42 49.67
N ALA A 28 58.76 -1.22 50.12
CA ALA A 28 59.36 -0.57 51.28
C ALA A 28 59.06 -1.32 52.59
N ALA A 29 57.82 -1.80 52.76
CA ALA A 29 57.43 -2.60 53.92
C ALA A 29 58.18 -3.95 53.96
N LEU A 30 58.33 -4.62 52.82
CA LEU A 30 59.08 -5.88 52.70
C LEU A 30 60.56 -5.70 53.04
N TYR A 31 61.19 -4.64 52.52
CA TYR A 31 62.59 -4.32 52.83
C TYR A 31 62.81 -4.06 54.32
N GLY A 32 61.92 -3.29 54.96
CA GLY A 32 61.98 -2.99 56.39
C GLY A 32 61.80 -4.22 57.29
N LEU A 33 60.99 -5.21 56.87
CA LEU A 33 60.69 -6.38 57.68
C LEU A 33 61.68 -7.54 57.50
N THR A 34 62.24 -7.71 56.29
CA THR A 34 63.04 -8.90 55.95
C THR A 34 64.52 -8.62 55.68
N GLN A 35 64.92 -7.35 55.47
CA GLN A 35 66.25 -6.93 55.00
C GLN A 35 66.77 -7.71 53.76
N ASN A 36 65.90 -8.38 53.01
CA ASN A 36 66.28 -9.25 51.91
C ASN A 36 66.04 -8.55 50.57
N ILE A 37 67.12 -8.15 49.91
CA ILE A 37 67.10 -7.42 48.63
C ILE A 37 66.49 -8.26 47.50
N THR A 38 66.64 -9.59 47.54
CA THR A 38 66.12 -10.48 46.48
C THR A 38 64.58 -10.52 46.44
N ALA A 39 63.92 -10.47 47.61
CA ALA A 39 62.46 -10.43 47.70
C ALA A 39 61.87 -9.14 47.10
N VAL A 40 62.56 -8.01 47.29
CA VAL A 40 62.17 -6.72 46.70
C VAL A 40 62.23 -6.79 45.17
N TRP A 41 63.26 -7.41 44.61
CA TRP A 41 63.38 -7.59 43.15
C TRP A 41 62.25 -8.42 42.55
N TYR A 42 61.78 -9.49 43.21
CA TYR A 42 60.65 -10.28 42.74
C TYR A 42 59.33 -9.50 42.72
N VAL A 43 59.06 -8.68 43.75
CA VAL A 43 57.87 -7.81 43.79
C VAL A 43 57.94 -6.74 42.69
N LEU A 44 59.14 -6.19 42.45
CA LEU A 44 59.33 -5.22 41.38
C LEU A 44 59.09 -5.85 39.99
N LEU A 45 59.62 -7.04 39.76
CA LEU A 45 59.43 -7.74 38.49
C LEU A 45 57.96 -8.13 38.25
N PHE A 46 57.26 -8.58 39.30
CA PHE A 46 55.83 -8.89 39.22
C PHE A 46 54.98 -7.64 38.92
N GLY A 47 55.27 -6.50 39.57
CA GLY A 47 54.53 -5.27 39.32
C GLY A 47 54.74 -4.71 37.90
N ILE A 48 55.96 -4.84 37.35
CA ILE A 48 56.24 -4.52 35.94
C ILE A 48 55.42 -5.41 35.02
N PHE A 49 55.36 -6.72 35.30
CA PHE A 49 54.56 -7.67 34.52
C PHE A 49 53.07 -7.29 34.51
N VAL A 50 52.49 -6.99 35.68
CA VAL A 50 51.09 -6.54 35.80
C VAL A 50 50.84 -5.26 35.01
N LEU A 51 51.77 -4.30 35.06
CA LEU A 51 51.65 -3.04 34.32
C LEU A 51 51.67 -3.29 32.80
N VAL A 52 52.56 -4.15 32.31
CA VAL A 52 52.62 -4.53 30.89
C VAL A 52 51.33 -5.22 30.45
N CYS A 53 50.78 -6.15 31.24
CA CYS A 53 49.50 -6.80 30.96
C CYS A 53 48.35 -5.79 30.89
N ALA A 54 48.30 -4.83 31.82
CA ALA A 54 47.27 -3.79 31.85
C ALA A 54 47.35 -2.86 30.62
N VAL A 55 48.57 -2.46 30.22
CA VAL A 55 48.78 -1.67 29.00
C VAL A 55 48.38 -2.45 27.75
N CYS A 56 48.76 -3.73 27.66
CA CYS A 56 48.40 -4.59 26.54
C CYS A 56 46.87 -4.75 26.43
N PHE A 57 46.19 -5.07 27.53
CA PHE A 57 44.72 -5.17 27.58
C PHE A 57 44.04 -3.87 27.13
N MET A 58 44.54 -2.71 27.60
CA MET A 58 44.00 -1.41 27.20
C MET A 58 44.17 -1.12 25.71
N VAL A 59 45.34 -1.43 25.13
CA VAL A 59 45.60 -1.26 23.70
C VAL A 59 44.64 -2.15 22.89
N LEU A 60 44.41 -3.39 23.32
CA LEU A 60 43.46 -4.30 22.68
C LEU A 60 42.02 -3.75 22.71
N VAL A 61 41.54 -3.32 23.88
CA VAL A 61 40.20 -2.73 24.04
C VAL A 61 40.05 -1.48 23.18
N ARG A 62 41.04 -0.58 23.20
CA ARG A 62 41.00 0.66 22.40
C ARG A 62 40.98 0.37 20.91
N ARG A 63 41.78 -0.59 20.44
CA ARG A 63 41.81 -1.00 19.04
C ARG A 63 40.48 -1.61 18.60
N LYS A 64 39.89 -2.50 19.41
CA LYS A 64 38.56 -3.07 19.15
C LYS A 64 37.47 -1.99 19.11
N LEU A 65 37.48 -1.03 20.04
CA LEU A 65 36.51 0.07 20.08
C LEU A 65 36.63 1.01 18.87
N ALA A 66 37.86 1.32 18.44
CA ALA A 66 38.11 2.14 17.27
C ALA A 66 37.60 1.47 15.99
N MET A 67 37.95 0.20 15.77
CA MET A 67 37.44 -0.55 14.61
C MET A 67 35.92 -0.66 14.60
N PHE A 68 35.28 -0.81 15.78
CA PHE A 68 33.82 -0.77 15.89
C PHE A 68 33.25 0.59 15.51
N SER A 69 33.82 1.68 16.04
CA SER A 69 33.37 3.03 15.72
C SER A 69 33.49 3.32 14.23
N ASP A 70 34.60 2.92 13.61
CA ASP A 70 34.83 3.10 12.18
C ASP A 70 33.85 2.28 11.34
N ALA A 71 33.63 1.01 11.71
CA ALA A 71 32.64 0.15 11.05
C ALA A 71 31.20 0.66 11.21
N PHE A 72 30.86 1.19 12.38
CA PHE A 72 29.57 1.79 12.66
C PHE A 72 29.35 3.08 11.86
N CYS A 73 30.34 3.96 11.83
CA CYS A 73 30.29 5.18 11.00
C CYS A 73 30.19 4.83 9.51
N SER A 74 30.97 3.87 9.02
CA SER A 74 30.87 3.45 7.61
C SER A 74 29.49 2.89 7.29
N LEU A 75 28.92 2.07 8.18
CA LEU A 75 27.57 1.54 8.00
C LEU A 75 26.53 2.67 7.97
N MET A 76 26.68 3.69 8.82
CA MET A 76 25.84 4.88 8.79
C MET A 76 25.97 5.69 7.50
N ASP A 77 27.19 5.92 7.03
CA ASP A 77 27.45 6.67 5.80
C ASP A 77 26.92 5.90 4.56
N ASP A 78 27.04 4.57 4.56
CA ASP A 78 26.47 3.70 3.53
C ASP A 78 24.93 3.77 3.53
N MET A 79 24.30 3.76 4.72
CA MET A 79 22.85 3.95 4.86
C MET A 79 22.39 5.34 4.38
N LEU A 80 23.15 6.39 4.69
CA LEU A 80 22.84 7.77 4.28
C LEU A 80 23.02 7.98 2.77
N SER A 81 24.01 7.33 2.15
CA SER A 81 24.27 7.42 0.71
C SER A 81 23.32 6.56 -0.12
N GLY A 82 22.59 5.62 0.49
CA GLY A 82 21.61 4.77 -0.18
C GLY A 82 22.21 3.63 -1.01
N ASN A 83 23.51 3.35 -0.85
CA ASN A 83 24.26 2.36 -1.63
C ASN A 83 24.48 1.03 -0.89
N MET A 84 23.69 0.75 0.15
CA MET A 84 23.80 -0.50 0.90
C MET A 84 23.30 -1.70 0.08
N GLN A 85 24.21 -2.58 -0.30
CA GLN A 85 23.86 -3.96 -0.59
C GLN A 85 23.82 -4.76 0.72
N PRO A 86 22.86 -5.68 0.90
CA PRO A 86 22.77 -6.50 2.09
C PRO A 86 24.04 -7.37 2.21
N LYS A 87 24.95 -6.97 3.09
CA LYS A 87 26.11 -7.81 3.44
C LYS A 87 25.59 -8.95 4.32
N GLN A 88 25.74 -10.18 3.85
CA GLN A 88 25.68 -11.36 4.70
C GLN A 88 26.90 -11.34 5.63
N THR A 89 26.74 -10.82 6.84
CA THR A 89 27.81 -10.80 7.82
C THR A 89 27.78 -12.08 8.67
N VAL A 90 28.92 -12.75 8.73
CA VAL A 90 29.19 -14.04 9.37
C VAL A 90 28.83 -14.02 10.86
N GLU A 91 28.26 -15.13 11.35
CA GLU A 91 27.88 -15.38 12.75
C GLU A 91 29.10 -15.28 13.69
N GLU A 92 29.26 -14.14 14.35
CA GLU A 92 29.98 -14.06 15.62
C GLU A 92 28.98 -13.75 16.74
N GLU A 93 28.88 -14.63 17.75
CA GLU A 93 28.06 -14.41 18.95
C GLU A 93 28.63 -13.28 19.82
N SER A 94 28.44 -12.04 19.39
CA SER A 94 28.92 -10.85 20.08
C SER A 94 27.80 -9.84 20.31
N LEU A 95 27.89 -9.06 21.40
CA LEU A 95 27.00 -7.92 21.63
C LEU A 95 27.02 -6.93 20.44
N PHE A 96 28.16 -6.85 19.73
CA PHE A 96 28.31 -6.02 18.54
C PHE A 96 27.45 -6.52 17.37
N TYR A 97 27.35 -7.83 17.18
CA TYR A 97 26.48 -8.44 16.17
C TYR A 97 25.01 -8.07 16.41
N LYS A 98 24.55 -8.08 17.67
CA LYS A 98 23.17 -7.66 17.99
C LYS A 98 22.89 -6.22 17.59
N ILE A 99 23.87 -5.33 17.70
CA ILE A 99 23.72 -3.91 17.31
C ILE A 99 23.70 -3.79 15.79
N GLU A 100 24.63 -4.43 15.09
CA GLU A 100 24.69 -4.44 13.62
C GLU A 100 23.40 -4.99 13.01
N TYR A 101 22.91 -6.14 13.50
CA TYR A 101 21.66 -6.73 13.06
C TYR A 101 20.45 -5.78 13.26
N ARG A 102 20.36 -5.12 14.42
CA ARG A 102 19.27 -4.17 14.69
C ARG A 102 19.33 -2.95 13.79
N LEU A 103 20.53 -2.52 13.43
CA LEU A 103 20.74 -1.39 12.53
C LEU A 103 20.38 -1.74 11.09
N ASN A 104 20.80 -2.93 10.62
CA ASN A 104 20.38 -3.45 9.31
C ASN A 104 18.86 -3.59 9.22
N ARG A 105 18.21 -4.14 10.26
CA ARG A 105 16.75 -4.22 10.31
C ARG A 105 16.07 -2.84 10.29
N LEU A 106 16.65 -1.84 10.98
CA LEU A 106 16.15 -0.47 10.94
C LEU A 106 16.25 0.10 9.52
N TYR A 107 17.39 -0.13 8.84
CA TYR A 107 17.59 0.29 7.47
C TYR A 107 16.60 -0.35 6.50
N GLU A 108 16.35 -1.66 6.62
CA GLU A 108 15.36 -2.38 5.81
C GLU A 108 13.97 -1.76 5.95
N VAL A 109 13.51 -1.52 7.19
CA VAL A 109 12.21 -0.86 7.44
C VAL A 109 12.18 0.57 6.89
N MET A 110 13.28 1.32 7.03
CA MET A 110 13.37 2.67 6.45
C MET A 110 13.32 2.66 4.92
N GLN A 111 13.97 1.69 4.29
CA GLN A 111 13.99 1.53 2.84
C GLN A 111 12.62 1.09 2.32
N GLU A 112 11.95 0.16 3.02
CA GLU A 112 10.57 -0.23 2.74
C GLU A 112 9.62 0.96 2.84
N ASN A 113 9.71 1.76 3.92
CA ASN A 113 8.92 2.98 4.07
C ASN A 113 9.23 4.01 2.96
N LYS A 114 10.50 4.20 2.59
CA LYS A 114 10.88 5.12 1.50
C LYS A 114 10.30 4.67 0.16
N ASN A 115 10.37 3.36 -0.13
CA ASN A 115 9.80 2.78 -1.33
C ASN A 115 8.27 2.90 -1.32
N GLY A 116 7.62 2.68 -0.17
CA GLY A 116 6.19 2.88 0.03
C GLY A 116 5.76 4.32 -0.27
N ILE A 117 6.47 5.31 0.30
CA ILE A 117 6.20 6.73 0.02
C ILE A 117 6.40 7.08 -1.46
N ALA A 118 7.46 6.54 -2.09
CA ALA A 118 7.70 6.75 -3.51
C ALA A 118 6.58 6.15 -4.38
N GLN A 119 6.08 4.97 -4.01
CA GLN A 119 4.96 4.32 -4.67
C GLN A 119 3.67 5.12 -4.49
N GLU A 120 3.31 5.51 -3.27
CA GLU A 120 2.14 6.36 -3.00
C GLU A 120 2.18 7.67 -3.79
N ARG A 121 3.37 8.28 -3.89
CA ARG A 121 3.56 9.50 -4.68
C ARG A 121 3.35 9.25 -6.18
N ALA A 122 3.85 8.14 -6.71
CA ALA A 122 3.65 7.76 -8.11
C ALA A 122 2.17 7.50 -8.40
N ASP A 123 1.48 6.74 -7.54
CA ASP A 123 0.05 6.44 -7.66
C ASP A 123 -0.79 7.74 -7.62
N LEU A 124 -0.44 8.70 -6.76
CA LEU A 124 -1.11 10.00 -6.67
C LEU A 124 -0.85 10.86 -7.92
N GLN A 125 0.34 10.81 -8.51
CA GLN A 125 0.65 11.50 -9.75
C GLN A 125 -0.14 10.93 -10.94
N GLU A 126 -0.22 9.60 -11.04
CA GLU A 126 -1.04 8.90 -12.04
C GLU A 126 -2.53 9.29 -11.89
N LEU A 127 -3.05 9.25 -10.66
CA LEU A 127 -4.42 9.64 -10.34
C LEU A 127 -4.74 11.08 -10.79
N ILE A 128 -3.88 12.06 -10.46
CA ILE A 128 -4.09 13.46 -10.84
C ILE A 128 -4.05 13.62 -12.37
N SER A 129 -3.13 12.92 -13.04
CA SER A 129 -3.02 12.92 -14.49
C SER A 129 -4.32 12.41 -15.14
N ASP A 130 -4.82 11.27 -14.69
CA ASP A 130 -6.02 10.65 -15.23
C ASP A 130 -7.26 11.51 -15.02
N ILE A 131 -7.45 12.07 -13.81
CA ILE A 131 -8.54 13.00 -13.52
C ILE A 131 -8.46 14.20 -14.47
N SER A 132 -7.27 14.76 -14.67
CA SER A 132 -7.08 15.91 -15.55
C SER A 132 -7.50 15.58 -16.98
N HIS A 133 -7.15 14.40 -17.49
CA HIS A 133 -7.59 13.94 -18.81
C HIS A 133 -9.11 13.75 -18.89
N GLN A 134 -9.72 13.09 -17.92
CA GLN A 134 -11.17 12.83 -17.90
C GLN A 134 -12.01 14.10 -17.73
N VAL A 135 -11.47 15.15 -17.09
CA VAL A 135 -12.13 16.46 -16.96
C VAL A 135 -11.92 17.32 -18.21
N LYS A 136 -10.73 17.30 -18.81
CA LYS A 136 -10.38 18.20 -19.93
C LYS A 136 -11.24 17.94 -21.16
N THR A 137 -11.53 16.69 -21.49
CA THR A 137 -12.33 16.29 -22.66
C THR A 137 -13.76 16.84 -22.63
N PRO A 138 -14.59 16.57 -21.60
CA PRO A 138 -15.96 17.11 -21.55
C PRO A 138 -15.97 18.64 -21.49
N ILE A 139 -15.02 19.28 -20.79
CA ILE A 139 -14.91 20.76 -20.76
C ILE A 139 -14.60 21.32 -22.15
N ALA A 140 -13.67 20.71 -22.89
CA ALA A 140 -13.34 21.14 -24.25
C ALA A 140 -14.55 21.01 -25.20
N ASN A 141 -15.31 19.91 -25.08
CA ASN A 141 -16.53 19.68 -25.85
C ASN A 141 -17.61 20.73 -25.51
N LEU A 142 -17.82 21.00 -24.22
CA LEU A 142 -18.76 22.05 -23.78
C LEU A 142 -18.36 23.42 -24.35
N LYS A 143 -17.06 23.77 -24.29
CA LYS A 143 -16.55 25.03 -24.83
C LYS A 143 -16.76 25.12 -26.35
N MET A 144 -16.47 24.05 -27.08
CA MET A 144 -16.65 23.99 -28.53
C MET A 144 -18.13 24.15 -28.92
N ILE A 145 -19.04 23.42 -28.26
CA ILE A 145 -20.48 23.51 -28.53
C ILE A 145 -20.98 24.93 -28.23
N ASN A 146 -20.56 25.52 -27.10
CA ASN A 146 -20.96 26.86 -26.71
C ASN A 146 -20.45 27.93 -27.69
N SER A 147 -19.18 27.87 -28.10
CA SER A 147 -18.64 28.75 -29.16
C SER A 147 -19.41 28.58 -30.46
N THR A 148 -19.75 27.35 -30.87
CA THR A 148 -20.50 27.08 -32.10
C THR A 148 -21.88 27.74 -32.07
N LEU A 149 -22.59 27.63 -30.94
CA LEU A 149 -23.92 28.21 -30.74
C LEU A 149 -23.90 29.76 -30.64
N LEU A 150 -22.80 30.34 -30.16
CA LEU A 150 -22.64 31.79 -30.05
C LEU A 150 -22.20 32.47 -31.35
N GLU A 151 -21.35 31.79 -32.13
CA GLU A 151 -20.69 32.38 -33.30
C GLU A 151 -21.42 32.10 -34.62
N ASN A 152 -22.26 31.06 -34.69
CA ASN A 152 -22.92 30.64 -35.93
C ASN A 152 -24.45 30.65 -35.81
N GLU A 153 -25.12 30.97 -36.91
CA GLU A 153 -26.57 30.75 -37.04
C GLU A 153 -26.85 29.24 -37.18
N VAL A 154 -27.17 28.60 -36.06
CA VAL A 154 -27.51 27.17 -36.02
C VAL A 154 -29.02 26.99 -36.12
N PRO A 155 -29.55 26.12 -37.01
CA PRO A 155 -30.97 25.80 -37.06
C PRO A 155 -31.51 25.30 -35.72
N VAL A 156 -32.75 25.66 -35.37
CA VAL A 156 -33.39 25.32 -34.07
C VAL A 156 -33.30 23.82 -33.74
N GLN A 157 -33.45 22.95 -34.75
CA GLN A 157 -33.33 21.50 -34.57
C GLN A 157 -31.92 21.09 -34.08
N LYS A 158 -30.87 21.64 -34.68
CA LYS A 158 -29.48 21.39 -34.27
C LYS A 158 -29.13 22.08 -32.95
N GLN A 159 -29.76 23.19 -32.60
CA GLN A 159 -29.60 23.80 -31.28
C GLN A 159 -30.04 22.83 -30.17
N LYS A 160 -31.18 22.15 -30.36
CA LYS A 160 -31.66 21.14 -29.41
C LYS A 160 -30.70 19.96 -29.28
N GLU A 161 -30.12 19.49 -30.39
CA GLU A 161 -29.09 18.45 -30.38
C GLU A 161 -27.84 18.89 -29.60
N PHE A 162 -27.37 20.11 -29.84
CA PHE A 162 -26.23 20.68 -29.11
C PHE A 162 -26.50 20.85 -27.61
N LEU A 163 -27.68 21.32 -27.21
CA LEU A 163 -28.07 21.42 -25.80
C LEU A 163 -28.15 20.04 -25.14
N THR A 164 -28.65 19.03 -25.85
CA THR A 164 -28.69 17.64 -25.36
C THR A 164 -27.27 17.08 -25.20
N ALA A 165 -26.38 17.36 -26.16
CA ALA A 165 -24.98 16.99 -26.05
C ALA A 165 -24.28 17.67 -24.87
N GLN A 166 -24.55 18.97 -24.61
CA GLN A 166 -24.02 19.66 -23.44
C GLN A 166 -24.51 19.03 -22.13
N ALA A 167 -25.81 18.73 -22.02
CA ALA A 167 -26.36 18.07 -20.84
C ALA A 167 -25.65 16.74 -20.56
N SER A 168 -25.43 15.91 -21.58
CA SER A 168 -24.67 14.66 -21.45
C SER A 168 -23.23 14.88 -20.95
N GLN A 169 -22.52 15.91 -21.42
CA GLN A 169 -21.17 16.22 -20.91
C GLN A 169 -21.18 16.68 -19.45
N LEU A 170 -22.21 17.43 -19.03
CA LEU A 170 -22.39 17.85 -17.64
C LEU A 170 -22.69 16.65 -16.74
N ASP A 171 -23.56 15.73 -17.16
CA ASP A 171 -23.87 14.50 -16.43
C ASP A 171 -22.62 13.63 -16.26
N LYS A 172 -21.76 13.57 -17.28
CA LYS A 172 -20.45 12.88 -17.18
C LYS A 172 -19.54 13.52 -16.14
N LEU A 173 -19.45 14.84 -16.10
CA LEU A 173 -18.66 15.56 -15.09
C LEU A 173 -19.22 15.36 -13.67
N ASP A 174 -20.54 15.38 -13.51
CA ASP A 174 -21.17 15.13 -12.22
C ASP A 174 -20.91 13.70 -11.74
N PHE A 175 -21.08 12.70 -12.62
CA PHE A 175 -20.76 11.31 -12.31
C PHE A 175 -19.29 11.13 -11.91
N LEU A 176 -18.35 11.77 -12.63
CA LEU A 176 -16.93 11.76 -12.29
C LEU A 176 -16.70 12.30 -10.87
N MET A 177 -17.26 13.47 -10.55
CA MET A 177 -17.10 14.11 -9.25
C MET A 177 -17.68 13.25 -8.13
N GLN A 178 -18.88 12.70 -8.32
CA GLN A 178 -19.49 11.81 -7.33
C GLN A 178 -18.66 10.54 -7.12
N ALA A 179 -18.19 9.92 -8.19
CA ALA A 179 -17.35 8.72 -8.12
C ALA A 179 -16.03 9.03 -7.40
N MET A 180 -15.40 10.18 -7.68
CA MET A 180 -14.18 10.65 -7.00
C MET A 180 -14.40 10.85 -5.49
N ILE A 181 -15.51 11.46 -5.09
CA ILE A 181 -15.84 11.67 -3.67
C ILE A 181 -16.07 10.33 -2.97
N LYS A 182 -16.82 9.39 -3.59
CA LYS A 182 -17.07 8.05 -3.02
C LYS A 182 -15.75 7.30 -2.83
N THR A 183 -14.94 7.25 -3.88
CA THR A 183 -13.64 6.58 -3.90
C THR A 183 -12.68 7.16 -2.86
N SER A 184 -12.51 8.49 -2.82
CA SER A 184 -11.65 9.17 -1.84
C SER A 184 -12.07 8.88 -0.39
N ARG A 185 -13.38 8.89 -0.11
CA ARG A 185 -13.88 8.60 1.24
C ARG A 185 -13.73 7.13 1.63
N LEU A 186 -13.73 6.20 0.68
CA LEU A 186 -13.46 4.78 0.92
C LEU A 186 -11.97 4.55 1.20
N GLU A 187 -11.07 5.11 0.38
CA GLU A 187 -9.62 4.95 0.53
C GLU A 187 -9.08 5.56 1.83
N THR A 188 -9.61 6.71 2.23
CA THR A 188 -9.21 7.38 3.49
C THR A 188 -9.77 6.70 4.74
N GLY A 189 -10.58 5.64 4.59
CA GLY A 189 -11.25 4.97 5.71
C GLY A 189 -12.28 5.83 6.44
N VAL A 190 -12.61 7.02 5.91
CA VAL A 190 -13.63 7.93 6.47
C VAL A 190 -15.00 7.28 6.39
N ILE A 191 -15.26 6.47 5.35
CA ILE A 191 -16.40 5.58 5.31
C ILE A 191 -16.04 4.29 6.05
N SER A 192 -16.65 4.08 7.22
CA SER A 192 -16.69 2.77 7.85
C SER A 192 -17.87 1.98 7.24
N LEU A 193 -17.60 0.79 6.72
CA LEU A 193 -18.64 -0.11 6.23
C LEU A 193 -19.33 -0.76 7.43
N GLU A 194 -20.65 -0.63 7.52
CA GLU A 194 -21.44 -1.23 8.58
C GLU A 194 -22.01 -2.58 8.12
N LYS A 195 -21.22 -3.64 8.28
CA LYS A 195 -21.69 -5.00 7.98
C LYS A 195 -22.79 -5.41 8.96
N LYS A 196 -23.94 -5.80 8.43
CA LYS A 196 -25.07 -6.34 9.19
C LYS A 196 -25.48 -7.66 8.55
N SER A 197 -25.81 -8.66 9.37
CA SER A 197 -26.44 -9.89 8.90
C SER A 197 -27.86 -9.55 8.43
N GLN A 198 -28.06 -9.53 7.12
CA GLN A 198 -29.34 -9.14 6.51
C GLN A 198 -29.57 -9.89 5.20
N PRO A 199 -30.83 -9.96 4.70
CA PRO A 199 -31.16 -10.64 3.45
C PRO A 199 -30.39 -10.02 2.27
N LEU A 200 -29.74 -10.87 1.48
CA LEU A 200 -29.04 -10.44 0.26
C LEU A 200 -30.01 -10.07 -0.87
N TYR A 201 -31.20 -10.67 -0.87
CA TYR A 201 -32.25 -10.44 -1.86
C TYR A 201 -32.60 -8.95 -2.00
N ASP A 202 -32.86 -8.25 -0.89
CA ASP A 202 -33.16 -6.81 -0.87
C ASP A 202 -32.04 -5.97 -1.47
N THR A 203 -30.79 -6.32 -1.17
CA THR A 203 -29.59 -5.62 -1.66
C THR A 203 -29.44 -5.81 -3.17
N LEU A 204 -29.70 -7.02 -3.68
CA LEU A 204 -29.67 -7.29 -5.10
C LEU A 204 -30.83 -6.60 -5.83
N ALA A 205 -32.03 -6.57 -5.23
CA ALA A 205 -33.18 -5.88 -5.78
C ALA A 205 -32.94 -4.37 -5.92
N ALA A 206 -32.30 -3.75 -4.93
CA ALA A 206 -31.90 -2.34 -4.99
C ALA A 206 -30.93 -2.05 -6.14
N ALA A 207 -29.94 -2.93 -6.36
CA ALA A 207 -29.00 -2.80 -7.48
C ALA A 207 -29.69 -2.99 -8.84
N LEU A 208 -30.58 -3.97 -8.96
CA LEU A 208 -31.35 -4.24 -10.18
C LEU A 208 -32.32 -3.11 -10.54
N GLY A 209 -32.91 -2.45 -9.54
CA GLY A 209 -33.78 -1.30 -9.75
C GLY A 209 -33.08 -0.16 -10.50
N GLY A 210 -31.77 0.00 -10.33
CA GLY A 210 -30.97 1.02 -11.02
C GLY A 210 -30.74 0.75 -12.51
N ILE A 211 -30.81 -0.51 -12.95
CA ILE A 211 -30.50 -0.88 -14.35
C ILE A 211 -31.75 -1.15 -15.20
N LEU A 212 -32.92 -1.29 -14.57
CA LEU A 212 -34.16 -1.74 -15.20
C LEU A 212 -34.52 -0.92 -16.45
N LEU A 213 -34.56 0.42 -16.33
CA LEU A 213 -34.94 1.30 -17.44
C LEU A 213 -34.01 1.17 -18.65
N ASN A 214 -32.70 1.03 -18.41
CA ASN A 214 -31.71 0.92 -19.49
C ASN A 214 -31.71 -0.49 -20.11
N ALA A 215 -31.94 -1.52 -19.31
CA ALA A 215 -32.11 -2.89 -19.78
C ALA A 215 -33.38 -3.01 -20.66
N GLU A 216 -34.51 -2.45 -20.23
CA GLU A 216 -35.77 -2.42 -21.00
C GLU A 216 -35.63 -1.67 -22.32
N LYS A 217 -34.96 -0.50 -22.32
CA LYS A 217 -34.68 0.25 -23.56
C LYS A 217 -33.90 -0.58 -24.58
N LYS A 218 -33.00 -1.46 -24.12
CA LYS A 218 -32.24 -2.40 -24.94
C LYS A 218 -32.90 -3.77 -25.11
N GLN A 219 -34.13 -3.96 -24.62
CA GLN A 219 -34.83 -5.25 -24.66
C GLN A 219 -33.98 -6.41 -24.09
N ILE A 220 -33.15 -6.14 -23.09
CA ILE A 220 -32.30 -7.14 -22.45
C ILE A 220 -33.14 -7.97 -21.47
N ASN A 221 -33.09 -9.29 -21.60
CA ASN A 221 -33.75 -10.20 -20.67
C ASN A 221 -32.91 -10.36 -19.40
N VAL A 222 -33.41 -9.90 -18.25
CA VAL A 222 -32.73 -10.01 -16.95
C VAL A 222 -33.36 -11.14 -16.14
N GLN A 223 -32.58 -12.18 -15.85
CA GLN A 223 -33.00 -13.31 -15.02
C GLN A 223 -32.25 -13.27 -13.69
N VAL A 224 -32.95 -13.54 -12.59
CA VAL A 224 -32.39 -13.54 -11.24
C VAL A 224 -32.76 -14.83 -10.54
N ASP A 225 -31.74 -15.56 -10.09
CA ASP A 225 -31.86 -16.75 -9.26
C ASP A 225 -31.16 -16.46 -7.92
N CYS A 226 -31.93 -16.03 -6.92
CA CYS A 226 -31.44 -15.67 -5.61
C CYS A 226 -32.37 -16.26 -4.53
N PRO A 227 -31.87 -17.08 -3.60
CA PRO A 227 -32.69 -17.58 -2.49
C PRO A 227 -33.16 -16.42 -1.59
N GLU A 228 -34.47 -16.23 -1.46
CA GLU A 228 -35.08 -15.10 -0.73
C GLU A 228 -34.60 -14.99 0.73
N ASN A 229 -34.36 -16.13 1.39
CA ASN A 229 -33.98 -16.19 2.79
C ASN A 229 -32.47 -16.25 3.04
N LEU A 230 -31.63 -16.03 2.02
CA LEU A 230 -30.18 -16.05 2.19
C LEU A 230 -29.71 -14.78 2.91
N VAL A 231 -29.23 -14.96 4.13
CA VAL A 231 -28.68 -13.90 4.98
C VAL A 231 -27.16 -13.88 4.86
N VAL A 232 -26.60 -12.70 4.64
CA VAL A 232 -25.14 -12.47 4.49
C VAL A 232 -24.72 -11.28 5.33
N SER A 233 -23.55 -11.36 5.96
CA SER A 233 -22.91 -10.26 6.69
C SER A 233 -22.33 -9.24 5.72
N HIS A 234 -23.07 -8.16 5.42
CA HIS A 234 -22.65 -7.16 4.44
C HIS A 234 -23.24 -5.77 4.73
N ASP A 235 -22.63 -4.73 4.19
CA ASP A 235 -23.19 -3.38 4.15
C ASP A 235 -24.14 -3.27 2.95
N ARG A 236 -25.44 -3.13 3.20
CA ARG A 236 -26.48 -3.08 2.16
C ARG A 236 -26.24 -1.96 1.15
N LYS A 237 -25.87 -0.76 1.61
CA LYS A 237 -25.70 0.41 0.73
C LYS A 237 -24.52 0.21 -0.21
N TRP A 238 -23.36 -0.13 0.35
CA TRP A 238 -22.15 -0.28 -0.44
C TRP A 238 -22.17 -1.53 -1.32
N THR A 239 -22.68 -2.64 -0.80
CA THR A 239 -22.82 -3.87 -1.61
C THR A 239 -23.78 -3.65 -2.78
N SER A 240 -24.90 -2.94 -2.58
CA SER A 240 -25.80 -2.57 -3.67
C SER A 240 -25.10 -1.68 -4.71
N GLU A 241 -24.26 -0.74 -4.30
CA GLU A 241 -23.46 0.09 -5.21
C GLU A 241 -22.45 -0.75 -6.02
N ALA A 242 -21.76 -1.70 -5.38
CA ALA A 242 -20.82 -2.58 -6.06
C ALA A 242 -21.52 -3.46 -7.11
N LEU A 243 -22.66 -4.06 -6.75
CA LEU A 243 -23.47 -4.88 -7.65
C LEU A 243 -24.05 -4.04 -8.79
N PHE A 244 -24.54 -2.83 -8.49
CA PHE A 244 -25.02 -1.89 -9.51
C PHE A 244 -23.95 -1.56 -10.53
N ASN A 245 -22.72 -1.26 -10.11
CA ASN A 245 -21.61 -0.95 -11.04
C ASN A 245 -21.29 -2.12 -11.99
N ILE A 246 -21.41 -3.37 -11.52
CA ILE A 246 -21.21 -4.56 -12.36
C ILE A 246 -22.40 -4.76 -13.31
N LEU A 247 -23.63 -4.63 -12.81
CA LEU A 247 -24.85 -4.78 -13.59
C LEU A 247 -25.00 -3.68 -14.67
N ASP A 248 -24.64 -2.45 -14.35
CA ASP A 248 -24.67 -1.33 -15.28
C ASP A 248 -23.69 -1.57 -16.44
N ASN A 249 -22.50 -2.12 -16.14
CA ASN A 249 -21.58 -2.57 -17.18
C ASN A 249 -22.16 -3.71 -18.03
N ALA A 250 -22.79 -4.70 -17.40
CA ALA A 250 -23.46 -5.78 -18.13
C ALA A 250 -24.50 -5.21 -19.12
N VAL A 251 -25.34 -4.25 -18.69
CA VAL A 251 -26.31 -3.59 -19.57
C VAL A 251 -25.64 -2.75 -20.66
N LYS A 252 -24.57 -2.03 -20.34
CA LYS A 252 -23.84 -1.19 -21.32
C LYS A 252 -23.23 -2.01 -22.45
N TYR A 253 -22.61 -3.14 -22.12
CA TYR A 253 -21.84 -3.94 -23.08
C TYR A 253 -22.61 -5.13 -23.68
N THR A 254 -23.83 -5.39 -23.19
CA THR A 254 -24.76 -6.31 -23.83
C THR A 254 -25.48 -5.60 -25.00
N PRO A 255 -25.49 -6.22 -26.21
CA PRO A 255 -26.24 -5.71 -27.35
C PRO A 255 -27.76 -5.81 -27.12
N GLU A 256 -28.53 -5.13 -27.97
CA GLU A 256 -30.00 -5.18 -27.91
C GLU A 256 -30.53 -6.61 -28.06
N GLY A 257 -31.52 -6.98 -27.25
CA GLY A 257 -32.10 -8.33 -27.23
C GLY A 257 -31.24 -9.40 -26.55
N GLY A 258 -30.11 -9.02 -25.94
CA GLY A 258 -29.25 -9.94 -25.19
C GLY A 258 -29.82 -10.38 -23.83
N GLN A 259 -28.99 -11.06 -23.04
CA GLN A 259 -29.40 -11.61 -21.75
C GLN A 259 -28.39 -11.27 -20.64
N ILE A 260 -28.92 -11.01 -19.45
CA ILE A 260 -28.16 -10.92 -18.20
C ILE A 260 -28.77 -11.92 -17.22
N ARG A 261 -27.92 -12.75 -16.61
CA ARG A 261 -28.32 -13.70 -15.56
C ARG A 261 -27.55 -13.40 -14.28
N VAL A 262 -28.27 -13.22 -13.19
CA VAL A 262 -27.72 -13.16 -11.85
C VAL A 262 -28.03 -14.45 -11.12
N SER A 263 -27.02 -15.14 -10.60
CA SER A 263 -27.22 -16.35 -9.79
C SER A 263 -26.45 -16.25 -8.48
N VAL A 264 -27.09 -16.66 -7.39
CA VAL A 264 -26.51 -16.59 -6.04
C VAL A 264 -26.38 -17.99 -5.45
N GLU A 265 -25.15 -18.36 -5.12
CA GLU A 265 -24.82 -19.64 -4.49
C GLU A 265 -24.21 -19.41 -3.10
N SER A 266 -24.68 -20.17 -2.12
CA SER A 266 -24.10 -20.17 -0.78
C SER A 266 -23.10 -21.32 -0.65
N TRP A 267 -21.82 -20.99 -0.48
CA TRP A 267 -20.76 -21.96 -0.19
C TRP A 267 -20.46 -21.96 1.32
N GLU A 268 -19.50 -22.78 1.76
CA GLU A 268 -19.16 -22.89 3.19
C GLU A 268 -18.62 -21.57 3.75
N MET A 269 -17.63 -20.97 3.08
CA MET A 269 -16.94 -19.76 3.56
C MET A 269 -17.44 -18.47 2.91
N TYR A 270 -18.02 -18.57 1.71
CA TYR A 270 -18.40 -17.42 0.90
C TYR A 270 -19.84 -17.56 0.37
N VAL A 271 -20.46 -16.43 0.09
CA VAL A 271 -21.58 -16.34 -0.84
C VAL A 271 -21.04 -15.83 -2.17
N LYS A 272 -21.33 -16.57 -3.24
CA LYS A 272 -20.94 -16.26 -4.60
C LYS A 272 -22.13 -15.68 -5.34
N ILE A 273 -21.95 -14.51 -5.92
CA ILE A 273 -22.93 -13.81 -6.76
C ILE A 273 -22.32 -13.73 -8.15
N ASP A 274 -22.84 -14.50 -9.09
CA ASP A 274 -22.43 -14.44 -10.49
C ASP A 274 -23.37 -13.51 -11.25
N ILE A 275 -22.79 -12.56 -11.99
CA ILE A 275 -23.47 -11.69 -12.95
C ILE A 275 -22.91 -12.05 -14.33
N ALA A 276 -23.67 -12.80 -15.10
CA ALA A 276 -23.32 -13.24 -16.44
C ALA A 276 -24.08 -12.42 -17.49
N ASP A 277 -23.37 -11.97 -18.52
CA ASP A 277 -23.92 -11.22 -19.66
C ASP A 277 -23.58 -11.91 -20.99
N THR A 278 -24.38 -11.64 -22.03
CA THR A 278 -24.11 -12.10 -23.41
C THR A 278 -23.53 -10.97 -24.26
N GLY A 279 -22.68 -10.12 -23.67
CA GLY A 279 -22.10 -8.95 -24.32
C GLY A 279 -20.90 -9.27 -25.21
N ILE A 280 -20.14 -8.22 -25.52
CA ILE A 280 -18.97 -8.28 -26.42
C ILE A 280 -17.82 -9.15 -25.90
N GLY A 281 -17.80 -9.47 -24.60
CA GLY A 281 -16.69 -10.17 -23.94
C GLY A 281 -15.41 -9.33 -23.80
N ILE A 282 -14.44 -9.86 -23.07
CA ILE A 282 -13.20 -9.19 -22.68
C ILE A 282 -12.04 -10.16 -22.97
N SER A 283 -11.07 -9.69 -23.73
CA SER A 283 -9.87 -10.50 -24.03
C SER A 283 -9.04 -10.76 -22.76
N GLU A 284 -8.40 -11.92 -22.67
CA GLU A 284 -7.66 -12.36 -21.49
C GLU A 284 -6.61 -11.33 -21.00
N GLN A 285 -5.91 -10.69 -21.93
CA GLN A 285 -4.92 -9.64 -21.66
C GLN A 285 -5.49 -8.39 -20.96
N HIS A 286 -6.79 -8.14 -21.08
CA HIS A 286 -7.45 -6.97 -20.50
C HIS A 286 -8.20 -7.28 -19.20
N GLN A 287 -8.51 -8.55 -18.91
CA GLN A 287 -9.30 -8.96 -17.74
C GLN A 287 -8.70 -8.51 -16.39
N GLY A 288 -7.37 -8.39 -16.27
CA GLY A 288 -6.74 -7.82 -15.07
C GLY A 288 -6.81 -6.28 -15.01
N ALA A 289 -6.81 -5.62 -16.17
CA ALA A 289 -6.76 -4.17 -16.28
C ALA A 289 -8.12 -3.49 -16.11
N ILE A 290 -9.23 -4.17 -16.41
CA ILE A 290 -10.61 -3.61 -16.29
C ILE A 290 -10.98 -3.08 -14.90
N PHE A 291 -10.27 -3.54 -13.87
CA PHE A 291 -10.46 -3.09 -12.49
C PHE A 291 -9.55 -1.92 -12.11
N LYS A 292 -8.68 -1.43 -13.00
CA LYS A 292 -7.88 -0.22 -12.78
C LYS A 292 -8.77 1.03 -12.92
N ARG A 293 -8.43 2.09 -12.19
CA ARG A 293 -9.12 3.38 -12.32
C ARG A 293 -8.97 3.90 -13.75
N PHE A 294 -10.04 4.49 -14.28
CA PHE A 294 -10.08 5.15 -15.60
C PHE A 294 -9.78 4.25 -16.80
N TYR A 295 -9.59 2.96 -16.60
CA TYR A 295 -9.31 2.04 -17.69
C TYR A 295 -10.55 1.82 -18.55
N ARG A 296 -10.37 1.94 -19.87
CA ARG A 296 -11.36 1.63 -20.89
C ARG A 296 -10.64 1.06 -22.11
N GLU A 297 -11.22 0.03 -22.73
CA GLU A 297 -10.70 -0.48 -24.00
C GLU A 297 -11.05 0.47 -25.15
N ASP A 298 -10.15 0.59 -26.13
CA ASP A 298 -10.35 1.45 -27.32
C ASP A 298 -11.59 1.04 -28.11
N ILE A 299 -11.91 -0.26 -28.14
CA ILE A 299 -13.04 -0.84 -28.88
C ILE A 299 -14.39 -0.33 -28.34
N VAL A 300 -14.45 0.11 -27.08
CA VAL A 300 -15.68 0.60 -26.43
C VAL A 300 -15.69 2.10 -26.24
N HIS A 301 -14.87 2.87 -26.96
CA HIS A 301 -14.75 4.32 -26.80
C HIS A 301 -16.10 5.05 -26.93
N ASP A 302 -16.99 4.58 -27.82
CA ASP A 302 -18.29 5.19 -28.10
C ASP A 302 -19.37 4.88 -27.05
N VAL A 303 -19.10 3.97 -26.11
CA VAL A 303 -20.01 3.68 -24.99
C VAL A 303 -19.79 4.70 -23.88
N ASP A 304 -20.83 5.22 -23.26
CA ASP A 304 -20.68 6.18 -22.16
C ASP A 304 -20.12 5.51 -20.88
N GLY A 305 -19.02 6.04 -20.36
CA GLY A 305 -18.39 5.58 -19.13
C GLY A 305 -17.05 6.25 -18.82
N ILE A 306 -16.67 6.25 -17.54
CA ILE A 306 -15.44 6.90 -17.06
C ILE A 306 -14.38 5.89 -16.62
N GLY A 307 -14.73 4.61 -16.48
CA GLY A 307 -13.79 3.55 -16.07
C GLY A 307 -13.53 3.50 -14.55
N ILE A 308 -14.41 4.08 -13.72
CA ILE A 308 -14.29 4.00 -12.25
C ILE A 308 -15.16 2.88 -11.64
N GLY A 309 -16.25 2.49 -12.31
CA GLY A 309 -17.27 1.61 -11.71
C GLY A 309 -16.74 0.27 -11.20
N LEU A 310 -15.96 -0.47 -12.02
CA LEU A 310 -15.40 -1.76 -11.61
C LEU A 310 -14.31 -1.61 -10.54
N TYR A 311 -13.51 -0.55 -10.61
CA TYR A 311 -12.55 -0.23 -9.56
C TYR A 311 -13.28 -0.05 -8.22
N LEU A 312 -14.32 0.79 -8.19
CA LEU A 312 -15.14 1.06 -7.02
C LEU A 312 -15.81 -0.22 -6.49
N ALA A 313 -16.37 -1.05 -7.38
CA ALA A 313 -16.95 -2.33 -6.99
C ALA A 313 -15.93 -3.25 -6.31
N ARG A 314 -14.71 -3.33 -6.87
CA ARG A 314 -13.63 -4.14 -6.28
C ARG A 314 -13.21 -3.62 -4.91
N GLU A 315 -13.01 -2.31 -4.75
CA GLU A 315 -12.66 -1.72 -3.46
C GLU A 315 -13.72 -2.00 -2.39
N ILE A 316 -15.00 -1.79 -2.71
CA ILE A 316 -16.11 -2.05 -1.79
C ILE A 316 -16.12 -3.52 -1.34
N VAL A 317 -16.00 -4.46 -2.29
CA VAL A 317 -16.01 -5.89 -1.99
C VAL A 317 -14.78 -6.28 -1.15
N THR A 318 -13.62 -5.70 -1.46
CA THR A 318 -12.35 -5.94 -0.77
C THR A 318 -12.38 -5.42 0.67
N LEU A 319 -12.91 -4.22 0.89
CA LEU A 319 -13.13 -3.66 2.24
C LEU A 319 -14.10 -4.51 3.07
N GLN A 320 -14.94 -5.32 2.43
CA GLN A 320 -15.79 -6.29 3.10
C GLN A 320 -15.14 -7.66 3.32
N GLY A 321 -13.87 -7.84 2.95
CA GLY A 321 -13.14 -9.11 3.06
C GLY A 321 -13.46 -10.10 1.93
N GLY A 322 -14.15 -9.63 0.90
CA GLY A 322 -14.48 -10.38 -0.31
C GLY A 322 -13.48 -10.16 -1.44
N TYR A 323 -13.77 -10.74 -2.60
CA TYR A 323 -13.05 -10.47 -3.84
C TYR A 323 -13.95 -10.62 -5.07
N ILE A 324 -13.49 -10.11 -6.22
CA ILE A 324 -14.20 -10.23 -7.50
C ILE A 324 -13.31 -10.99 -8.49
N ARG A 325 -13.91 -11.91 -9.25
CA ARG A 325 -13.27 -12.60 -10.38
C ARG A 325 -14.06 -12.32 -11.65
N VAL A 326 -13.37 -12.25 -12.78
CA VAL A 326 -14.00 -12.21 -14.10
C VAL A 326 -13.61 -13.46 -14.89
N THR A 327 -14.53 -13.98 -15.68
CA THR A 327 -14.28 -15.00 -16.70
C THR A 327 -15.02 -14.54 -17.95
N SER A 328 -14.32 -14.39 -19.06
CA SER A 328 -14.87 -13.79 -20.26
C SER A 328 -14.19 -14.33 -21.52
N GLU A 329 -14.94 -14.39 -22.61
CA GLU A 329 -14.45 -14.75 -23.94
C GLU A 329 -15.03 -13.77 -24.96
N VAL A 330 -14.18 -13.26 -25.84
CA VAL A 330 -14.57 -12.27 -26.86
C VAL A 330 -15.69 -12.83 -27.73
N GLY A 331 -16.79 -12.07 -27.85
CA GLY A 331 -18.00 -12.44 -28.59
C GLY A 331 -18.94 -13.42 -27.87
N ARG A 332 -18.62 -13.87 -26.65
CA ARG A 332 -19.48 -14.77 -25.86
C ARG A 332 -19.99 -14.15 -24.55
N GLY A 333 -19.59 -12.93 -24.24
CA GLY A 333 -19.97 -12.23 -23.03
C GLY A 333 -19.03 -12.49 -21.86
N SER A 334 -19.45 -12.06 -20.66
CA SER A 334 -18.62 -12.11 -19.46
C SER A 334 -19.40 -12.63 -18.27
N THR A 335 -18.69 -13.16 -17.28
CA THR A 335 -19.23 -13.50 -15.97
C THR A 335 -18.36 -12.87 -14.90
N PHE A 336 -18.96 -11.97 -14.12
CA PHE A 336 -18.35 -11.37 -12.93
C PHE A 336 -18.86 -12.11 -11.70
N SER A 337 -17.94 -12.78 -11.00
CA SER A 337 -18.21 -13.50 -9.76
C SER A 337 -17.78 -12.64 -8.57
N VAL A 338 -18.72 -12.20 -7.75
CA VAL A 338 -18.49 -11.51 -6.48
C VAL A 338 -18.54 -12.52 -5.34
N PHE A 339 -17.49 -12.57 -4.52
CA PHE A 339 -17.41 -13.43 -3.35
C PHE A 339 -17.45 -12.59 -2.09
N LEU A 340 -18.47 -12.78 -1.25
CA LEU A 340 -18.59 -12.14 0.07
C LEU A 340 -18.43 -13.18 1.17
N PRO A 341 -17.67 -12.90 2.25
CA PRO A 341 -17.60 -13.81 3.39
C PRO A 341 -18.99 -14.08 3.97
N ARG A 342 -19.24 -15.33 4.37
CA ARG A 342 -20.53 -15.73 4.92
C ARG A 342 -20.81 -15.12 6.30
N GLN A 343 -19.77 -14.87 7.11
CA GLN A 343 -19.85 -14.30 8.46
C GLN A 343 -18.87 -13.14 8.64
#